data_AF-A0AAW5EBC5-F1
#
_entry.id   AF-A0AAW5EBC5-F1
#
_cell.length_a   1.000
_cell.length_b   1.000
_cell.length_c   1.000
_cell.angle_alpha   90.00
_cell.angle_beta   90.00
_cell.angle_gamma   90.00
#
_symmetry.space_group_name_H-M   'P 1'
#
loop_
_entity.id
_entity.type
_entity.pdbx_description
1 polymer ?
#
loop_
_entity_poly.entity_id
_entity_poly.type
_entity_poly.pdbx_seq_one_letter_code
_entity_poly.pdbx_strand_id
1 'polypeptide(L)' 'MKLALRYVLNQFLSTNLSIFFVLFTIVSMVFFIQLAKLTSSIEINFADLLKLYGFMLPRILIFTLT' A
#
# COMPACT_ATOMS: atom_id res chain seq x y z
N MET A 1 -13.73 -23.36 23.31
CA MET A 1 -12.62 -23.17 22.34
C MET A 1 -12.82 -22.04 21.31
N LYS A 2 -14.05 -21.63 20.93
CA LYS A 2 -14.25 -20.54 19.94
C LYS A 2 -13.72 -19.15 20.38
N LEU A 3 -13.82 -18.82 21.67
CA LEU A 3 -13.41 -17.51 22.20
C LEU A 3 -11.89 -17.28 22.13
N ALA A 4 -11.10 -18.28 22.51
CA ALA A 4 -9.64 -18.22 22.46
C ALA A 4 -9.13 -18.05 21.02
N LEU A 5 -9.69 -18.82 20.07
CA LEU A 5 -9.31 -18.73 18.67
C LEU A 5 -9.66 -17.37 18.06
N ARG A 6 -10.83 -16.82 18.41
CA ARG A 6 -11.24 -15.47 17.99
C ARG A 6 -10.32 -14.39 18.56
N TYR A 7 -9.87 -14.54 19.81
CA TYR A 7 -8.96 -13.59 20.45
C TYR A 7 -7.56 -13.62 19.82
N VAL A 8 -6.97 -14.81 19.64
CA VAL A 8 -5.67 -14.97 19.00
C VAL A 8 -5.70 -14.43 17.57
N LEU A 9 -6.76 -14.73 16.82
CA LEU A 9 -6.92 -14.24 15.45
C LEU A 9 -7.09 -12.72 15.39
N ASN A 10 -7.85 -12.13 16.32
CA ASN A 10 -8.04 -10.67 16.38
C ASN A 10 -6.75 -9.95 16.79
N GLN A 11 -5.98 -10.52 17.73
CA GLN A 11 -4.70 -9.96 18.15
C GLN A 11 -3.65 -10.08 17.03
N PHE A 12 -3.60 -11.23 16.35
CA PHE A 12 -2.75 -11.44 15.19
C PHE A 12 -3.11 -10.47 14.06
N LEU A 13 -4.38 -10.34 13.70
CA LEU A 13 -4.81 -9.37 12.68
C LEU A 13 -4.49 -7.94 13.11
N SER A 14 -4.76 -7.54 14.35
CA SER A 14 -4.50 -6.18 14.83
C SER A 14 -3.02 -5.81 14.73
N THR A 15 -2.13 -6.75 15.11
CA THR A 15 -0.68 -6.51 15.08
C THR A 15 -0.15 -6.48 13.64
N ASN A 16 -0.57 -7.43 12.80
CA ASN A 16 -0.18 -7.47 11.39
C ASN A 16 -0.75 -6.29 10.59
N LEU A 17 -2.01 -5.90 10.80
CA LEU A 17 -2.60 -4.72 10.14
C LEU A 17 -1.86 -3.44 10.53
N SER A 18 -1.48 -3.28 11.80
CA SER A 18 -0.79 -2.06 12.24
C SER A 18 0.53 -1.88 11.49
N ILE A 19 1.35 -2.93 11.42
CA ILE A 19 2.64 -2.90 10.70
C ILE A 19 2.41 -2.76 9.19
N PHE A 20 1.45 -3.50 8.64
CA PHE A 20 1.05 -3.42 7.24
C PHE A 20 0.66 -1.99 6.85
N PHE A 21 -0.19 -1.31 7.64
CA PHE A 21 -0.63 0.05 7.35
C PHE A 21 0.54 1.04 7.36
N VAL A 22 1.44 0.94 8.33
CA VAL A 22 2.61 1.82 8.41
C VAL A 22 3.51 1.64 7.17
N LEU A 23 3.84 0.39 6.82
CA LEU A 23 4.66 0.09 5.66
C LEU A 23 3.96 0.49 4.35
N PHE A 24 2.67 0.21 4.24
CA PHE A 24 1.84 0.59 3.09
C PHE A 24 1.82 2.10 2.87
N THR A 25 1.66 2.90 3.94
CA THR A 25 1.68 4.37 3.83
C THR A 25 3.04 4.88 3.37
N ILE A 26 4.14 4.35 3.91
CA ILE A 26 5.49 4.78 3.51
C ILE A 26 5.74 4.46 2.03
N VAL A 27 5.46 3.22 1.61
CA VAL A 27 5.71 2.77 0.24
C VAL A 27 4.78 3.51 -0.75
N SER A 28 3.51 3.71 -0.40
CA SER A 28 2.55 4.50 -1.18
C SER A 28 3.06 5.92 -1.42
N MET A 29 3.57 6.60 -0.37
CA MET A 29 4.12 7.95 -0.48
C MET A 29 5.35 7.99 -1.39
N VAL A 30 6.26 7.02 -1.26
CA VAL A 30 7.46 6.93 -2.11
C VAL A 30 7.08 6.73 -3.58
N PHE A 31 6.14 5.85 -3.89
CA PHE A 31 5.66 5.66 -5.26
C PHE A 31 4.95 6.90 -5.82
N PHE A 32 4.17 7.60 -4.98
CA PHE A 32 3.53 8.84 -5.38
C PHE A 32 4.57 9.91 -5.78
N ILE A 33 5.63 10.08 -4.98
CA ILE A 33 6.73 11.00 -5.28
C ILE A 33 7.47 10.59 -6.55
N GLN A 34 7.72 9.28 -6.76
CA GLN A 34 8.37 8.78 -7.97
C GLN A 34 7.53 9.05 -9.22
N LEU A 35 6.21 8.85 -9.15
CA LEU A 35 5.30 9.16 -10.24
C LEU A 35 5.24 10.65 -10.54
N ALA A 36 5.17 11.51 -9.51
CA ALA A 36 5.20 12.95 -9.68
C ALA A 36 6.49 13.43 -10.37
N LYS A 37 7.64 12.81 -10.04
CA LYS A 37 8.91 13.06 -10.72
C LYS A 37 8.88 12.64 -12.19
N LEU A 38 8.31 11.47 -12.49
CA LEU A 38 8.17 10.97 -13.86
C LEU A 38 7.25 11.87 -14.69
N THR A 39 6.14 12.33 -14.12
CA THR A 39 5.21 13.28 -14.78
C THR A 39 5.79 14.69 -14.93
N SER A 40 6.71 15.10 -14.07
CA SER A 40 7.48 16.34 -14.27
C SER A 40 8.48 16.24 -15.42
N SER A 41 9.01 15.04 -15.72
CA SER A 41 9.96 14.82 -16.81
C SER A 41 9.29 14.48 -18.14
N ILE A 42 8.09 13.91 -18.10
CA ILE A 42 7.29 13.50 -19.25
C ILE A 42 5.94 14.18 -19.04
N GLU A 43 5.58 15.20 -19.83
CA GLU A 43 4.32 15.95 -19.72
C GLU A 43 3.11 15.02 -19.86
N ILE A 44 2.75 14.34 -18.77
CA ILE A 44 1.66 13.37 -18.71
C ILE A 44 0.50 14.04 -17.97
N ASN A 45 -0.73 13.83 -18.44
CA ASN A 45 -1.92 14.34 -17.78
C ASN A 45 -2.12 13.70 -16.40
N PHE A 46 -2.67 14.44 -15.43
CA PHE A 46 -2.99 13.96 -14.07
C PHE A 46 -3.81 12.66 -14.08
N ALA A 47 -4.68 12.49 -15.08
CA ALA A 47 -5.49 11.28 -15.25
C ALA A 47 -4.66 10.02 -15.54
N ASP A 48 -3.57 10.15 -16.30
CA ASP A 48 -2.70 9.02 -16.63
C ASP A 48 -1.73 8.71 -15.47
N LEU A 49 -1.37 9.71 -14.66
CA LEU A 49 -0.66 9.51 -13.38
C LEU A 49 -1.50 8.64 -12.43
N LEU A 50 -2.80 8.93 -12.33
CA LEU A 50 -3.73 8.15 -11.50
C LEU A 50 -3.91 6.71 -12.01
N LYS A 51 -3.97 6.51 -13.33
CA LYS A 51 -3.96 5.15 -13.92
C LYS A 51 -2.65 4.42 -13.61
N LEU A 52 -1.50 5.07 -13.77
CA LEU A 52 -0.20 4.47 -13.48
C LEU A 52 -0.09 4.07 -12.01
N TYR A 53 -0.52 4.96 -11.10
CA TYR A 53 -0.60 4.65 -9.67
C TYR A 53 -1.51 3.45 -9.42
N GLY A 54 -2.67 3.40 -10.08
CA GLY A 54 -3.59 2.25 -10.04
C GLY A 54 -2.95 0.93 -10.49
N PHE A 55 -2.13 0.95 -11.54
CA PHE A 55 -1.38 -0.23 -11.99
C PHE A 55 -0.29 -0.67 -11.01
N MET A 56 0.24 0.24 -10.21
CA MET A 56 1.30 -0.04 -9.23
C MET A 56 0.75 -0.44 -7.86
N LEU A 57 -0.51 -0.10 -7.54
CA LEU A 57 -1.19 -0.47 -6.29
C LEU A 57 -1.15 -1.98 -5.98
N PRO A 58 -1.42 -2.91 -6.91
CA PRO A 58 -1.32 -4.35 -6.65
C PRO A 58 0.10 -4.76 -6.25
N ARG A 59 1.11 -4.11 -6.85
CA ARG A 59 2.52 -4.36 -6.53
C ARG A 59 2.87 -3.89 -5.13
N ILE A 60 2.38 -2.71 -4.73
CA ILE A 60 2.55 -2.15 -3.38
C ILE A 60 1.87 -3.05 -2.34
N LEU A 61 0.66 -3.55 -2.64
CA LEU A 61 -0.04 -4.49 -1.77
C LEU A 61 0.72 -5.79 -1.59
N ILE A 62 1.24 -6.40 -2.66
CA ILE A 62 2.05 -7.61 -2.55
C ILE A 62 3.30 -7.33 -1.71
N PHE A 63 4.01 -6.23 -1.96
CA PHE A 63 5.25 -5.88 -1.25
C PHE A 63 5.06 -5.62 0.24
N THR A 64 3.85 -5.20 0.64
CA THR A 64 3.53 -4.88 2.03
C THR A 64 2.93 -6.07 2.77
N LEU A 65 2.41 -7.06 2.03
CA LEU A 65 1.77 -8.26 2.57
C LEU A 65 2.72 -9.47 2.61
N THR A 66 3.77 -9.51 1.77
CA THR A 66 4.89 -10.48 1.86
C THR A 66 5.83 -10.15 3.01
#